data_AF-A0A2D8A782-F1
#
_entry.id   AF-A0A2D8A782-F1
#
_cell.length_a   1.000
_cell.length_b   1.000
_cell.length_c   1.000
_cell.angle_alpha   90.00
_cell.angle_beta   90.00
_cell.angle_gamma   90.00
#
_symmetry.space_group_name_H-M   'P 1'
#
loop_
_entity.id
_entity.type
_entity.pdbx_description
1 polymer ?
#
loop_
_entity_poly.entity_id
_entity_poly.type
_entity_poly.pdbx_seq_one_letter_code
_entity_poly.pdbx_strand_id
1 'polypeptide(L)'
;MFLKKFIYVNWGNIPATEFEFGPINLLSCGNGSGKTTAADAIQTIMTAAHDTLFHYNPGQDEATQRGRGKNVRTLASYVLGCDDGSYARPGGAVGYLAAVFHPTQGESGEAFTAIIGVSASIDRAGSQPVARQNDLQFYIIGEQLTLSDFLKEDKDGQRNVLELNKLPAHLKKRMDAERVEKYDTKKQYLRRLYGALRGRHDAVSEREAMNAARTFSRFMAYKPVKSINGFVANEILEQKDLGDAIRSVSDLMKTIYAMESDANALAETISILNATKGASGRYIDQWIDYNVLEYTAAKSRYVNDQRAYLTAKEKQQGIRERLHKAEKDREGAQERRKQLREQLISMEAQRRGIDALQDKDSAEEAIASGKLQLQQLAVPLLEQEQMLQASLRATELVHGALQKTSIGLEIPGLGQKKIVDMAKEVLAIKDQGAVDFRKLLGKDWIDLSPLEAHLGDAQNQQMRASQFQQKLSST
;
A
#
# COMPACT_ATOMS: atom_id res chain seq x y z
N MET A 1 -50.67 -6.30 -49.60
CA MET A 1 -51.12 -5.20 -50.47
C MET A 1 -51.07 -5.70 -51.90
N PHE A 2 -51.96 -5.26 -52.77
CA PHE A 2 -51.84 -5.50 -54.22
C PHE A 2 -51.91 -4.20 -55.01
N LEU A 3 -51.26 -4.16 -56.17
CA LEU A 3 -51.37 -3.05 -57.11
C LEU A 3 -52.75 -3.13 -57.76
N LYS A 4 -53.66 -2.22 -57.39
CA LYS A 4 -55.05 -2.21 -57.88
C LYS A 4 -55.17 -1.45 -59.19
N LYS A 5 -54.45 -0.34 -59.33
CA LYS A 5 -54.55 0.54 -60.49
C LYS A 5 -53.23 1.24 -60.77
N PHE A 6 -52.93 1.46 -62.05
CA PHE A 6 -51.81 2.29 -62.49
C PHE A 6 -52.32 3.45 -63.34
N ILE A 7 -51.75 4.62 -63.15
CA ILE A 7 -52.06 5.83 -63.92
C ILE A 7 -50.82 6.20 -64.72
N TYR A 8 -50.99 6.29 -66.04
CA TYR A 8 -49.95 6.69 -66.97
C TYR A 8 -50.26 8.09 -67.48
N VAL A 9 -49.32 9.03 -67.31
CA VAL A 9 -49.40 10.37 -67.90
C VAL A 9 -48.08 10.66 -68.61
N ASN A 10 -48.15 10.88 -69.92
CA ASN A 10 -46.99 11.14 -70.77
C ASN A 10 -45.88 10.08 -70.61
N TRP A 11 -46.22 8.78 -70.64
CA TRP A 11 -45.26 7.68 -70.50
C TRP A 11 -45.12 6.87 -71.80
N GLY A 12 -43.98 7.00 -72.46
CA GLY A 12 -43.75 6.46 -73.80
C GLY A 12 -44.83 6.96 -74.78
N ASN A 13 -45.32 6.05 -75.61
CA ASN A 13 -46.45 6.29 -76.51
C ASN A 13 -47.79 5.80 -75.91
N ILE A 14 -47.84 5.49 -74.61
CA ILE A 14 -49.08 5.10 -73.94
C ILE A 14 -49.94 6.37 -73.77
N PRO A 15 -51.20 6.38 -74.23
CA PRO A 15 -52.10 7.50 -74.01
C PRO A 15 -52.34 7.70 -72.51
N ALA A 16 -52.66 8.93 -72.11
CA ALA A 16 -52.97 9.21 -70.72
C ALA A 16 -54.19 8.41 -70.28
N THR A 17 -54.00 7.43 -69.40
CA THR A 17 -55.03 6.43 -69.08
C THR A 17 -54.83 5.84 -67.69
N GLU A 18 -55.89 5.22 -67.17
CA GLU A 18 -55.88 4.43 -65.95
C GLU A 18 -56.03 2.96 -66.33
N PHE A 19 -55.19 2.10 -65.76
CA PHE A 19 -55.22 0.66 -65.96
C PHE A 19 -55.51 -0.03 -64.64
N GLU A 20 -56.64 -0.74 -64.55
CA GLU A 20 -57.01 -1.52 -63.38
C GLU A 20 -56.46 -2.95 -63.48
N PHE A 21 -55.92 -3.46 -62.38
CA PHE A 21 -55.38 -4.80 -62.29
C PHE A 21 -56.34 -5.73 -61.55
N GLY A 22 -56.60 -6.88 -62.16
CA GLY A 22 -57.21 -8.03 -61.48
C GLY A 22 -56.17 -8.88 -60.74
N PRO A 23 -56.58 -10.04 -60.18
CA PRO A 23 -55.68 -10.98 -59.51
C PRO A 23 -54.59 -11.55 -60.43
N ILE A 24 -54.90 -11.75 -61.71
CA ILE A 24 -53.98 -12.19 -62.76
C ILE A 24 -54.22 -11.29 -63.96
N ASN A 25 -53.16 -10.65 -64.46
CA ASN A 25 -53.23 -9.74 -65.61
C ASN A 25 -52.31 -10.25 -66.72
N LEU A 26 -52.87 -10.48 -67.90
CA LEU A 26 -52.11 -10.88 -69.08
C LEU A 26 -52.06 -9.71 -70.06
N LEU A 27 -50.88 -9.09 -70.20
CA LEU A 27 -50.63 -8.07 -71.22
C LEU A 27 -50.33 -8.75 -72.57
N SER A 28 -51.38 -9.03 -73.34
CA SER A 28 -51.28 -9.65 -74.68
C SER A 28 -51.54 -8.61 -75.77
N CYS A 29 -50.57 -8.44 -76.68
CA CYS A 29 -50.66 -7.56 -77.85
C CYS A 29 -49.47 -7.85 -78.80
N GLY A 30 -49.42 -7.23 -79.98
CA GLY A 30 -48.29 -7.36 -80.93
C GLY A 30 -46.96 -6.80 -80.38
N ASN A 31 -45.85 -7.01 -81.09
CA ASN A 31 -44.58 -6.33 -80.75
C ASN A 31 -44.73 -4.82 -80.97
N GLY A 32 -44.09 -3.99 -80.13
CA GLY A 32 -44.17 -2.52 -80.21
C GLY A 32 -45.43 -1.88 -79.61
N SER A 33 -46.38 -2.66 -79.12
CA SER A 33 -47.64 -2.19 -78.52
C SER A 33 -47.55 -1.54 -77.13
N GLY A 34 -46.34 -1.41 -76.56
CA GLY A 34 -46.14 -0.81 -75.24
C GLY A 34 -46.30 -1.75 -74.03
N LYS A 35 -46.42 -3.08 -74.23
CA LYS A 35 -46.45 -4.07 -73.12
C LYS A 35 -45.28 -3.89 -72.14
N THR A 36 -44.07 -3.86 -72.71
CA THR A 36 -42.84 -3.67 -71.95
C THR A 36 -42.75 -2.27 -71.36
N THR A 37 -43.24 -1.25 -72.07
CA THR A 37 -43.32 0.13 -71.57
C THR A 37 -44.22 0.24 -70.34
N ALA A 38 -45.33 -0.51 -70.29
CA ALA A 38 -46.21 -0.57 -69.13
C ALA A 38 -45.54 -1.27 -67.93
N ALA A 39 -44.80 -2.35 -68.18
CA ALA A 39 -44.02 -3.07 -67.17
C ALA A 39 -42.86 -2.22 -66.62
N ASP A 40 -42.14 -1.50 -67.49
CA ASP A 40 -41.06 -0.59 -67.13
C ASP A 40 -41.57 0.51 -66.20
N ALA A 41 -42.80 1.01 -66.40
CA ALA A 41 -43.39 2.02 -65.51
C ALA A 41 -43.58 1.50 -64.07
N ILE A 42 -44.03 0.25 -63.92
CA ILE A 42 -44.16 -0.40 -62.61
C ILE A 42 -42.77 -0.53 -61.97
N GLN A 43 -41.77 -0.96 -62.75
CA GLN A 43 -40.40 -1.03 -62.28
C GLN A 43 -39.87 0.34 -61.84
N THR A 44 -40.18 1.42 -62.57
CA THR A 44 -39.79 2.79 -62.22
C THR A 44 -40.32 3.17 -60.84
N ILE A 45 -41.59 2.90 -60.55
CA ILE A 45 -42.19 3.14 -59.22
C ILE A 45 -41.51 2.30 -58.14
N MET A 46 -41.40 0.99 -58.37
CA MET A 46 -40.88 0.06 -57.35
C MET A 46 -39.38 0.23 -57.07
N THR A 47 -38.64 0.92 -57.93
CA THR A 47 -37.20 1.17 -57.81
C THR A 47 -36.83 2.63 -57.67
N ALA A 48 -37.80 3.55 -57.64
CA ALA A 48 -37.61 5.00 -57.61
C ALA A 48 -36.73 5.54 -58.74
N ALA A 49 -36.71 4.85 -59.89
CA ALA A 49 -35.76 5.07 -60.96
C ALA A 49 -34.30 5.16 -60.45
N HIS A 50 -33.91 4.33 -59.48
CA HIS A 50 -32.54 4.31 -58.95
C HIS A 50 -31.59 3.66 -59.96
N ASP A 51 -30.53 4.37 -60.36
CA ASP A 51 -29.72 4.06 -61.56
C ASP A 51 -29.03 2.69 -61.53
N THR A 52 -28.85 2.12 -60.33
CA THR A 52 -28.28 0.78 -60.12
C THR A 52 -29.32 -0.34 -59.96
N LEU A 53 -30.61 0.00 -59.95
CA LEU A 53 -31.70 -0.90 -59.62
C LEU A 53 -32.72 -1.10 -60.74
N PHE A 54 -32.77 -0.28 -61.80
CA PHE A 54 -33.65 -0.54 -62.94
C PHE A 54 -32.85 -0.78 -64.21
N HIS A 55 -33.40 -1.62 -65.08
CA HIS A 55 -32.90 -1.83 -66.43
C HIS A 55 -34.11 -1.81 -67.34
N TYR A 56 -34.37 -0.67 -67.97
CA TYR A 56 -35.41 -0.58 -68.99
C TYR A 56 -35.07 -1.52 -70.13
N ASN A 57 -36.08 -2.24 -70.61
CA ASN A 57 -35.83 -3.27 -71.59
C ASN A 57 -35.30 -2.63 -72.88
N PRO A 58 -34.16 -3.11 -73.40
CA PRO A 58 -33.80 -2.80 -74.77
C PRO A 58 -34.88 -3.34 -75.71
N GLY A 59 -35.37 -2.54 -76.66
CA GLY A 59 -36.20 -3.04 -77.76
C GLY A 59 -35.60 -4.27 -78.45
N GLN A 60 -36.40 -5.03 -79.22
CA GLN A 60 -35.90 -6.23 -79.92
C GLN A 60 -34.68 -5.95 -80.84
N ASP A 61 -34.56 -4.73 -81.37
CA ASP A 61 -33.40 -4.26 -82.16
C ASP A 61 -32.26 -3.63 -81.32
N GLU A 62 -32.42 -3.57 -80.01
CA GLU A 62 -31.47 -3.03 -79.03
C GLU A 62 -30.76 -4.16 -78.24
N ALA A 63 -31.07 -5.44 -78.52
CA ALA A 63 -30.60 -6.62 -77.79
C ALA A 63 -29.07 -6.89 -77.89
N THR A 64 -28.35 -6.21 -78.78
CA THR A 64 -26.89 -6.26 -78.90
C THR A 64 -26.24 -5.04 -78.21
N GLN A 65 -26.33 -5.03 -76.88
CA GLN A 65 -25.93 -3.96 -75.97
C GLN A 65 -24.41 -3.68 -75.84
N ARG A 66 -23.65 -3.56 -76.96
CA ARG A 66 -22.31 -2.91 -77.02
C ARG A 66 -21.96 -2.33 -78.43
N GLY A 67 -22.93 -2.08 -79.29
CA GLY A 67 -22.69 -1.43 -80.60
C GLY A 67 -22.53 0.08 -80.46
N ARG A 68 -21.46 0.65 -81.03
CA ARG A 68 -21.21 2.11 -81.12
C ARG A 68 -22.37 2.75 -81.90
N GLY A 69 -23.22 3.57 -81.25
CA GLY A 69 -24.18 4.45 -81.93
C GLY A 69 -25.68 4.33 -81.58
N LYS A 70 -26.11 3.51 -80.61
CA LYS A 70 -27.52 3.43 -80.19
C LYS A 70 -27.73 4.00 -78.78
N ASN A 71 -28.74 4.84 -78.61
CA ASN A 71 -29.05 5.53 -77.35
C ASN A 71 -29.84 4.60 -76.41
N VAL A 72 -29.35 4.41 -75.19
CA VAL A 72 -30.04 3.65 -74.14
C VAL A 72 -31.28 4.41 -73.68
N ARG A 73 -32.41 3.72 -73.51
CA ARG A 73 -33.64 4.30 -72.95
C ARG A 73 -33.40 4.84 -71.55
N THR A 74 -33.77 6.08 -71.30
CA THR A 74 -33.68 6.76 -70.00
C THR A 74 -35.06 7.12 -69.49
N LEU A 75 -35.17 7.51 -68.22
CA LEU A 75 -36.43 7.99 -67.65
C LEU A 75 -36.99 9.18 -68.46
N ALA A 76 -36.12 10.12 -68.83
CA ALA A 76 -36.48 11.28 -69.64
C ALA A 76 -36.93 10.89 -71.06
N SER A 77 -36.32 9.86 -71.66
CA SER A 77 -36.73 9.40 -73.01
C SER A 77 -38.13 8.76 -72.99
N TYR A 78 -38.49 8.04 -71.92
CA TYR A 78 -39.86 7.56 -71.74
C TYR A 78 -40.85 8.72 -71.59
N VAL A 79 -40.54 9.72 -70.76
CA VAL A 79 -41.43 10.88 -70.56
C VAL A 79 -41.66 11.65 -71.86
N LEU A 80 -40.66 11.76 -72.72
CA LEU A 80 -40.78 12.46 -74.01
C LEU A 80 -41.34 11.60 -75.15
N GLY A 81 -41.57 10.31 -74.92
CA GLY A 81 -42.04 9.38 -75.94
C GLY A 81 -41.01 9.18 -77.05
N CYS A 82 -39.77 8.85 -76.67
CA CYS A 82 -38.70 8.58 -77.62
C CYS A 82 -38.91 7.24 -78.33
N ASP A 83 -38.90 7.26 -79.65
CA ASP A 83 -38.92 6.10 -80.53
C ASP A 83 -37.85 6.29 -81.62
N ASP A 84 -36.82 5.43 -81.61
CA ASP A 84 -35.66 5.50 -82.52
C ASP A 84 -35.05 6.91 -82.74
N GLY A 85 -34.99 7.72 -81.67
CA GLY A 85 -34.40 9.06 -81.68
C GLY A 85 -35.38 10.19 -82.07
N SER A 86 -36.62 9.86 -82.41
CA SER A 86 -37.73 10.81 -82.57
C SER A 86 -38.52 10.93 -81.27
N TYR A 87 -39.02 12.11 -80.94
CA TYR A 87 -39.75 12.36 -79.69
C TYR A 87 -41.18 12.80 -79.96
N ALA A 88 -42.17 12.12 -79.35
CA ALA A 88 -43.58 12.50 -79.42
C ALA A 88 -43.86 13.87 -78.80
N ARG A 89 -43.01 14.33 -77.87
CA ARG A 89 -43.18 15.59 -77.12
C ARG A 89 -41.95 16.50 -77.27
N PRO A 90 -41.79 17.19 -78.42
CA PRO A 90 -40.57 17.94 -78.74
C PRO A 90 -40.39 19.23 -77.93
N GLY A 91 -41.46 19.79 -77.37
CA GLY A 91 -41.45 20.99 -76.53
C GLY A 91 -41.07 20.73 -75.06
N GLY A 92 -40.74 19.49 -74.70
CA GLY A 92 -40.65 19.07 -73.31
C GLY A 92 -42.02 18.72 -72.73
N ALA A 93 -42.01 17.94 -71.65
CA ALA A 93 -43.24 17.49 -71.00
C ALA A 93 -43.00 17.13 -69.53
N VAL A 94 -44.08 17.21 -68.76
CA VAL A 94 -44.18 16.59 -67.45
C VAL A 94 -44.91 15.26 -67.60
N GLY A 95 -44.35 14.20 -67.01
CA GLY A 95 -44.97 12.89 -66.91
C GLY A 95 -45.21 12.49 -65.47
N TYR A 96 -46.30 11.74 -65.25
CA TYR A 96 -46.62 11.15 -63.95
C TYR A 96 -46.85 9.66 -64.11
N LEU A 97 -46.25 8.92 -63.19
CA LEU A 97 -46.59 7.53 -62.93
C LEU A 97 -47.21 7.48 -61.54
N ALA A 98 -48.39 6.88 -61.42
CA ALA A 98 -49.02 6.67 -60.12
C ALA A 98 -49.50 5.23 -59.96
N ALA A 99 -49.01 4.56 -58.92
CA ALA A 99 -49.42 3.21 -58.55
C ALA A 99 -50.34 3.27 -57.33
N VAL A 100 -51.58 2.83 -57.50
CA VAL A 100 -52.57 2.74 -56.43
C VAL A 100 -52.53 1.34 -55.84
N PHE A 101 -52.09 1.24 -54.60
CA PHE A 101 -52.05 0.01 -53.82
C PHE A 101 -53.27 -0.09 -52.91
N HIS A 102 -53.83 -1.30 -52.83
CA HIS A 102 -55.00 -1.59 -52.01
C HIS A 102 -54.72 -2.80 -51.10
N PRO A 103 -55.19 -2.78 -49.84
CA PRO A 103 -55.07 -3.94 -48.96
C PRO A 103 -55.89 -5.11 -49.51
N THR A 104 -55.37 -6.33 -49.38
CA THR A 104 -56.18 -7.55 -49.55
C THR A 104 -56.95 -7.84 -48.26
N GLN A 105 -58.01 -8.67 -48.35
CA GLN A 105 -58.81 -9.06 -47.19
C GLN A 105 -57.93 -9.66 -46.08
N GLY A 106 -57.97 -9.06 -44.89
CA GLY A 106 -57.18 -9.50 -43.72
C GLY A 106 -55.86 -8.74 -43.49
N GLU A 107 -55.50 -7.79 -44.34
CA GLU A 107 -54.34 -6.92 -44.10
C GLU A 107 -54.71 -5.64 -43.34
N SER A 108 -53.80 -5.15 -42.50
CA SER A 108 -54.02 -3.98 -41.63
C SER A 108 -53.70 -2.62 -42.29
N GLY A 109 -53.28 -2.61 -43.55
CA GLY A 109 -52.81 -1.39 -44.21
C GLY A 109 -53.91 -0.60 -44.91
N GLU A 110 -53.72 0.72 -45.04
CA GLU A 110 -54.62 1.61 -45.78
C GLU A 110 -54.27 1.69 -47.27
N ALA A 111 -55.26 1.98 -48.13
CA ALA A 111 -55.02 2.18 -49.56
C ALA A 111 -54.21 3.47 -49.78
N PHE A 112 -53.17 3.40 -50.60
CA PHE A 112 -52.29 4.54 -50.86
C PHE A 112 -51.87 4.60 -52.33
N THR A 113 -51.49 5.79 -52.80
CA THR A 113 -50.96 6.03 -54.13
C THR A 113 -49.50 6.44 -54.06
N ALA A 114 -48.62 5.69 -54.71
CA ALA A 114 -47.22 6.05 -54.88
C ALA A 114 -47.02 6.76 -56.22
N ILE A 115 -46.39 7.93 -56.23
CA ILE A 115 -46.23 8.77 -57.43
C ILE A 115 -44.77 9.07 -57.69
N ILE A 116 -44.40 9.03 -58.97
CA ILE A 116 -43.18 9.63 -59.50
C ILE A 116 -43.58 10.65 -60.57
N GLY A 117 -43.22 11.91 -60.32
CA GLY A 117 -43.36 13.00 -61.28
C GLY A 117 -42.01 13.31 -61.91
N VAL A 118 -41.97 13.43 -63.23
CA VAL A 118 -40.74 13.70 -63.99
C VAL A 118 -40.97 14.85 -64.96
N SER A 119 -40.06 15.83 -64.97
CA SER A 119 -40.02 16.85 -66.01
C SER A 119 -38.85 16.57 -66.93
N ALA A 120 -39.08 16.58 -68.24
CA ALA A 120 -38.05 16.34 -69.23
C ALA A 120 -38.12 17.37 -70.36
N SER A 121 -36.95 17.67 -70.93
CA SER A 121 -36.81 18.50 -72.14
C SER A 121 -35.74 17.92 -73.06
N ILE A 122 -35.78 18.31 -74.33
CA ILE A 122 -34.77 17.91 -75.30
C ILE A 122 -33.62 18.90 -75.26
N ASP A 123 -32.41 18.40 -75.02
CA ASP A 123 -31.19 19.16 -75.25
C ASP A 123 -30.78 19.00 -76.73
N ARG A 124 -30.64 20.14 -77.42
CA ARG A 124 -30.25 20.23 -78.83
C ARG A 124 -28.84 20.83 -79.01
N ALA A 125 -28.08 21.00 -77.94
CA ALA A 125 -26.72 21.58 -78.00
C ALA A 125 -25.69 20.66 -78.69
N GLY A 126 -25.98 19.36 -78.84
CA GLY A 126 -25.10 18.36 -79.47
C GLY A 126 -25.51 17.97 -80.90
N SER A 127 -24.71 17.07 -81.51
CA SER A 127 -24.94 16.54 -82.87
C SER A 127 -26.26 15.75 -83.02
N GLN A 128 -26.79 15.22 -81.91
CA GLN A 128 -28.10 14.56 -81.87
C GLN A 128 -28.93 15.07 -80.67
N PRO A 129 -30.27 15.14 -80.80
CA PRO A 129 -31.16 15.55 -79.72
C PRO A 129 -31.21 14.49 -78.61
N VAL A 130 -30.86 14.89 -77.38
CA VAL A 130 -30.82 13.99 -76.21
C VAL A 130 -31.88 14.41 -75.18
N ALA A 131 -32.65 13.46 -74.69
CA ALA A 131 -33.59 13.68 -73.59
C ALA A 131 -32.84 13.96 -72.28
N ARG A 132 -33.12 15.11 -71.65
CA ARG A 132 -32.61 15.49 -70.33
C ARG A 132 -33.74 15.52 -69.32
N GLN A 133 -33.48 14.93 -68.16
CA GLN A 133 -34.34 15.07 -66.98
C GLN A 133 -34.04 16.41 -66.30
N ASN A 134 -35.08 17.21 -66.08
CA ASN A 134 -34.98 18.52 -65.43
C ASN A 134 -35.26 18.43 -63.93
N ASP A 135 -36.33 17.74 -63.56
CA ASP A 135 -36.74 17.57 -62.17
C ASP A 135 -37.43 16.21 -61.98
N LEU A 136 -37.34 15.69 -60.76
CA LEU A 136 -37.85 14.38 -60.35
C LEU A 136 -38.39 14.46 -58.92
N GLN A 137 -39.67 14.16 -58.76
CA GLN A 137 -40.37 14.31 -57.48
C GLN A 137 -41.07 13.01 -57.09
N PHE A 138 -41.01 12.69 -55.80
CA PHE A 138 -41.55 11.45 -55.23
C PHE A 138 -42.64 11.76 -54.22
N TYR A 139 -43.77 11.07 -54.31
CA TYR A 139 -44.86 11.23 -53.36
C TYR A 139 -45.47 9.90 -52.94
N ILE A 140 -45.95 9.85 -51.70
CA ILE A 140 -46.81 8.78 -51.20
C ILE A 140 -48.04 9.45 -50.60
N ILE A 141 -49.22 9.04 -51.06
CA ILE A 141 -50.49 9.65 -50.69
C ILE A 141 -51.39 8.60 -50.08
N GLY A 142 -51.92 8.86 -48.88
CA GLY A 142 -52.79 7.94 -48.15
C GLY A 142 -54.21 7.75 -48.72
N GLU A 143 -54.40 7.93 -50.03
CA GLU A 143 -55.68 7.81 -50.73
C GLU A 143 -55.51 7.32 -52.17
N GLN A 144 -56.62 6.90 -52.80
CA GLN A 144 -56.66 6.45 -54.19
C GLN A 144 -56.83 7.64 -55.14
N LEU A 145 -55.85 7.87 -56.02
CA LEU A 145 -55.95 8.91 -57.04
C LEU A 145 -56.58 8.41 -58.35
N THR A 146 -56.98 9.36 -59.18
CA THR A 146 -57.49 9.19 -60.55
C THR A 146 -56.69 10.05 -61.52
N LEU A 147 -56.85 9.81 -62.83
CA LEU A 147 -56.18 10.54 -63.90
C LEU A 147 -56.50 12.03 -63.86
N SER A 148 -57.72 12.40 -63.46
CA SER A 148 -58.12 13.79 -63.25
C SER A 148 -57.24 14.54 -62.24
N ASP A 149 -56.55 13.86 -61.33
CA ASP A 149 -55.66 14.51 -60.34
C ASP A 149 -54.36 15.03 -60.92
N PHE A 150 -54.01 14.57 -62.12
CA PHE A 150 -52.79 14.93 -62.85
C PHE A 150 -53.08 15.83 -64.06
N LEU A 151 -54.36 16.11 -64.33
CA LEU A 151 -54.82 16.94 -65.43
C LEU A 151 -55.47 18.21 -64.90
N LYS A 152 -55.29 19.30 -65.62
CA LYS A 152 -55.96 20.58 -65.40
C LYS A 152 -56.74 20.94 -66.65
N GLU A 153 -58.01 21.33 -66.46
CA GLU A 153 -58.81 21.89 -67.55
C GLU A 153 -58.47 23.37 -67.71
N ASP A 154 -58.09 23.76 -68.92
CA ASP A 154 -57.94 25.17 -69.31
C ASP A 154 -59.29 25.78 -69.69
N LYS A 155 -59.32 27.11 -69.85
CA LYS A 155 -60.54 27.89 -70.11
C LYS A 155 -61.28 27.47 -71.38
N ASP A 156 -60.58 26.84 -72.33
CA ASP A 156 -61.12 26.33 -73.60
C ASP A 156 -61.54 24.85 -73.52
N GLY A 157 -61.58 24.26 -72.32
CA GLY A 157 -61.99 22.86 -72.09
C GLY A 157 -60.93 21.81 -72.47
N GLN A 158 -59.72 22.23 -72.86
CA GLN A 158 -58.61 21.32 -73.12
C GLN A 158 -57.96 20.87 -71.81
N ARG A 159 -57.71 19.56 -71.69
CA ARG A 159 -57.04 18.93 -70.54
C ARG A 159 -55.53 18.94 -70.72
N ASN A 160 -54.85 19.78 -69.94
CA ASN A 160 -53.41 19.90 -69.91
C ASN A 160 -52.81 19.21 -68.68
N VAL A 161 -51.61 18.68 -68.80
CA VAL A 161 -50.94 18.00 -67.67
C VAL A 161 -50.46 19.03 -66.65
N LEU A 162 -50.68 18.75 -65.37
CA LEU A 162 -50.23 19.61 -64.27
C LEU A 162 -48.71 19.70 -64.22
N GLU A 163 -48.17 20.91 -64.03
CA GLU A 163 -46.75 21.11 -63.77
C GLU A 163 -46.35 20.49 -62.41
N LEU A 164 -45.13 19.96 -62.33
CA LEU A 164 -44.60 19.30 -61.11
C LEU A 164 -44.78 20.13 -59.85
N ASN A 165 -44.43 21.41 -59.91
CA ASN A 165 -44.47 22.30 -58.75
C ASN A 165 -45.90 22.61 -58.26
N LYS A 166 -46.92 22.40 -59.11
CA LYS A 166 -48.32 22.67 -58.79
C LYS A 166 -49.03 21.45 -58.22
N LEU A 167 -48.47 20.24 -58.39
CA LEU A 167 -49.08 18.99 -57.92
C LEU A 167 -49.35 18.99 -56.40
N PRO A 168 -48.41 19.36 -55.50
CA PRO A 168 -48.68 19.32 -54.07
C PRO A 168 -49.80 20.28 -53.66
N ALA A 169 -49.84 21.48 -54.25
CA ALA A 169 -50.89 22.45 -53.97
C ALA A 169 -52.25 22.02 -54.54
N HIS A 170 -52.26 21.33 -55.68
CA HIS A 170 -53.47 20.75 -56.26
C HIS A 170 -54.05 19.66 -55.35
N LEU A 171 -53.21 18.74 -54.88
CA LEU A 171 -53.62 17.64 -54.00
C LEU A 171 -54.07 18.14 -52.62
N LYS A 172 -53.36 19.10 -52.02
CA LYS A 172 -53.73 19.70 -50.72
C LYS A 172 -55.06 20.48 -50.75
N LYS A 173 -55.54 20.88 -51.92
CA LYS A 173 -56.88 21.50 -52.06
C LYS A 173 -58.00 20.47 -52.08
N ARG A 174 -57.69 19.25 -52.53
CA ARG A 174 -58.66 18.16 -52.64
C ARG A 174 -58.70 17.29 -51.38
N MET A 175 -57.59 17.21 -50.64
CA MET A 175 -57.33 16.20 -49.60
C MET A 175 -56.60 16.81 -48.40
N ASP A 176 -56.68 16.14 -47.25
CA ASP A 176 -55.96 16.57 -46.04
C ASP A 176 -54.45 16.67 -46.28
N ALA A 177 -53.86 17.77 -45.83
CA ALA A 177 -52.45 18.07 -46.09
C ALA A 177 -51.49 17.04 -45.47
N GLU A 178 -51.91 16.34 -44.40
CA GLU A 178 -51.14 15.30 -43.72
C GLU A 178 -51.04 14.01 -44.55
N ARG A 179 -51.97 13.78 -45.48
CA ARG A 179 -51.98 12.59 -46.34
C ARG A 179 -51.07 12.72 -47.55
N VAL A 180 -50.42 13.87 -47.75
CA VAL A 180 -49.55 14.15 -48.91
C VAL A 180 -48.09 14.17 -48.45
N GLU A 181 -47.41 13.04 -48.58
CA GLU A 181 -46.00 12.89 -48.20
C GLU A 181 -45.10 13.13 -49.43
N LYS A 182 -44.19 14.12 -49.35
CA LYS A 182 -43.17 14.39 -50.38
C LYS A 182 -41.80 13.89 -49.91
N TYR A 183 -41.05 13.25 -50.81
CA TYR A 183 -39.70 12.77 -50.54
C TYR A 183 -38.68 13.37 -51.50
N ASP A 184 -37.57 13.86 -50.94
CA ASP A 184 -36.50 14.51 -51.71
C ASP A 184 -35.50 13.50 -52.28
N THR A 185 -35.38 12.33 -51.66
CA THR A 185 -34.40 11.30 -52.08
C THR A 185 -35.08 10.00 -52.49
N LYS A 186 -34.51 9.35 -53.53
CA LYS A 186 -34.91 8.01 -54.00
C LYS A 186 -34.97 7.00 -52.84
N LYS A 187 -33.98 7.04 -51.93
CA LYS A 187 -33.88 6.13 -50.78
C LYS A 187 -34.98 6.36 -49.75
N GLN A 188 -35.28 7.61 -49.38
CA GLN A 188 -36.37 7.91 -48.44
C GLN A 188 -37.73 7.45 -48.99
N TYR A 189 -37.99 7.73 -50.27
CA TYR A 189 -39.19 7.25 -50.95
C TYR A 189 -39.29 5.72 -50.91
N LEU A 190 -38.22 4.98 -51.24
CA LEU A 190 -38.25 3.51 -51.20
C LEU A 190 -38.48 2.98 -49.78
N ARG A 191 -37.84 3.57 -48.77
CA ARG A 191 -38.05 3.19 -47.36
C ARG A 191 -39.49 3.38 -46.93
N ARG A 192 -40.13 4.46 -47.35
CA ARG A 192 -41.56 4.65 -47.06
C ARG A 192 -42.43 3.71 -47.90
N LEU A 193 -42.19 3.57 -49.20
CA LEU A 193 -42.96 2.72 -50.11
C LEU A 193 -43.03 1.28 -49.59
N TYR A 194 -41.88 0.68 -49.26
CA TYR A 194 -41.84 -0.69 -48.74
C TYR A 194 -42.40 -0.82 -47.31
N GLY A 195 -42.39 0.26 -46.52
CA GLY A 195 -43.14 0.34 -45.26
C GLY A 195 -44.66 0.33 -45.49
N ALA A 196 -45.14 1.17 -46.40
CA ALA A 196 -46.56 1.26 -46.78
C ALA A 196 -47.08 -0.07 -47.36
N LEU A 197 -46.29 -0.74 -48.20
CA LEU A 197 -46.63 -2.06 -48.75
C LEU A 197 -46.78 -3.14 -47.66
N ARG A 198 -46.10 -2.98 -46.52
CA ARG A 198 -46.23 -3.85 -45.34
C ARG A 198 -47.37 -3.44 -44.40
N GLY A 199 -48.12 -2.39 -44.71
CA GLY A 199 -49.15 -1.84 -43.84
C GLY A 199 -48.58 -1.11 -42.62
N ARG A 200 -47.31 -0.66 -42.68
CA ARG A 200 -46.65 0.11 -41.64
C ARG A 200 -46.77 1.61 -41.93
N HIS A 201 -47.00 2.39 -40.88
CA HIS A 201 -46.92 3.85 -40.96
C HIS A 201 -45.46 4.34 -40.93
N ASP A 202 -44.56 3.57 -40.31
CA ASP A 202 -43.13 3.84 -40.28
C ASP A 202 -42.41 3.34 -41.54
N ALA A 203 -41.27 3.97 -41.84
CA ALA A 203 -40.42 3.60 -42.97
C ALA A 203 -39.50 2.42 -42.59
N VAL A 204 -39.28 1.50 -43.53
CA VAL A 204 -38.36 0.36 -43.31
C VAL A 204 -36.88 0.80 -43.31
N SER A 205 -35.98 -0.11 -42.93
CA SER A 205 -34.55 0.15 -43.00
C SER A 205 -34.10 0.39 -44.45
N GLU A 206 -33.04 1.18 -44.67
CA GLU A 206 -32.51 1.41 -46.01
C GLU A 206 -32.05 0.11 -46.67
N ARG A 207 -31.41 -0.78 -45.90
CA ARG A 207 -30.94 -2.08 -46.36
C ARG A 207 -32.10 -2.93 -46.88
N GLU A 208 -33.18 -2.99 -46.11
CA GLU A 208 -34.39 -3.72 -46.47
C GLU A 208 -35.04 -3.15 -47.74
N ALA A 209 -35.25 -1.83 -47.80
CA ALA A 209 -35.84 -1.17 -48.97
C ALA A 209 -35.03 -1.39 -50.25
N MET A 210 -33.70 -1.25 -50.17
CA MET A 210 -32.81 -1.44 -51.31
C MET A 210 -32.73 -2.90 -51.74
N ASN A 211 -32.81 -3.84 -50.80
CA ASN A 211 -32.85 -5.27 -51.12
C ASN A 211 -34.18 -5.62 -51.82
N ALA A 212 -35.31 -5.19 -51.27
CA ALA A 212 -36.63 -5.40 -51.87
C ALA A 212 -36.72 -4.83 -53.30
N ALA A 213 -36.25 -3.59 -53.51
CA ALA A 213 -36.21 -2.98 -54.84
C ALA A 213 -35.30 -3.75 -55.83
N ARG A 214 -34.15 -4.24 -55.35
CA ARG A 214 -33.22 -5.04 -56.15
C ARG A 214 -33.84 -6.38 -56.56
N THR A 215 -34.50 -7.05 -55.62
CA THR A 215 -35.21 -8.31 -55.85
C THR A 215 -36.34 -8.12 -56.85
N PHE A 216 -37.14 -7.06 -56.70
CA PHE A 216 -38.21 -6.73 -57.65
C PHE A 216 -37.67 -6.54 -59.07
N SER A 217 -36.59 -5.77 -59.22
CA SER A 217 -35.97 -5.56 -60.53
C SER A 217 -35.38 -6.83 -61.16
N ARG A 218 -34.72 -7.67 -60.35
CA ARG A 218 -34.19 -8.96 -60.80
C ARG A 218 -35.29 -9.89 -61.28
N PHE A 219 -36.44 -9.89 -60.61
CA PHE A 219 -37.61 -10.65 -61.02
C PHE A 219 -38.12 -10.20 -62.39
N MET A 220 -38.17 -8.89 -62.65
CA MET A 220 -38.57 -8.33 -63.94
C MET A 220 -37.56 -8.61 -65.06
N ALA A 221 -36.26 -8.69 -64.75
CA ALA A 221 -35.19 -8.79 -65.73
C ALA A 221 -35.01 -10.18 -66.38
N TYR A 222 -35.98 -11.10 -66.28
CA TYR A 222 -35.93 -12.46 -66.84
C TYR A 222 -34.59 -13.19 -66.63
N LYS A 223 -33.92 -12.93 -65.51
CA LYS A 223 -32.68 -13.65 -65.17
C LYS A 223 -33.09 -14.97 -64.53
N PRO A 224 -32.69 -16.14 -65.08
CA PRO A 224 -33.13 -17.42 -64.54
C PRO A 224 -32.72 -17.53 -63.07
N VAL A 225 -33.71 -17.71 -62.20
CA VAL A 225 -33.50 -17.91 -60.77
C VAL A 225 -32.79 -19.26 -60.62
N LYS A 226 -31.49 -19.23 -60.31
CA LYS A 226 -30.65 -20.44 -60.27
C LYS A 226 -31.14 -21.48 -59.26
N SER A 227 -31.71 -21.06 -58.13
CA SER A 227 -32.47 -21.91 -57.21
C SER A 227 -33.37 -21.09 -56.29
N ILE A 228 -34.54 -21.63 -55.94
CA ILE A 228 -35.51 -20.98 -55.03
C ILE A 228 -34.90 -20.82 -53.63
N ASN A 229 -34.17 -21.82 -53.13
CA ASN A 229 -33.48 -21.74 -51.83
C ASN A 229 -32.42 -20.63 -51.81
N GLY A 230 -31.67 -20.45 -52.89
CA GLY A 230 -30.68 -19.38 -53.02
C GLY A 230 -31.31 -17.99 -53.07
N PHE A 231 -32.50 -17.88 -53.66
CA PHE A 231 -33.30 -16.66 -53.66
C PHE A 231 -33.80 -16.33 -52.25
N VAL A 232 -34.41 -17.29 -51.55
CA VAL A 232 -34.90 -17.07 -50.18
C VAL A 232 -33.74 -16.71 -49.23
N ALA A 233 -32.62 -17.44 -49.28
CA ALA A 233 -31.49 -17.25 -48.38
C ALA A 233 -30.75 -15.93 -48.57
N ASN A 234 -30.61 -15.45 -49.80
CA ASN A 234 -29.83 -14.24 -50.09
C ASN A 234 -30.68 -12.98 -50.30
N GLU A 235 -31.94 -13.14 -50.73
CA GLU A 235 -32.79 -12.02 -51.15
C GLU A 235 -33.96 -11.78 -50.19
N ILE A 236 -34.45 -12.81 -49.47
CA ILE A 236 -35.58 -12.67 -48.54
C ILE A 236 -35.10 -12.62 -47.08
N LEU A 237 -34.16 -13.50 -46.71
CA LEU A 237 -33.61 -13.56 -45.36
C LEU A 237 -32.51 -12.51 -45.17
N GLU A 238 -32.59 -11.76 -44.07
CA GLU A 238 -31.47 -10.92 -43.66
C GLU A 238 -30.26 -11.80 -43.34
N GLN A 239 -29.09 -11.50 -43.92
CA GLN A 239 -27.86 -12.19 -43.54
C GLN A 239 -27.63 -11.99 -42.05
N LYS A 240 -27.82 -13.05 -41.26
CA LYS A 240 -27.31 -13.11 -39.88
C LYS A 240 -25.80 -13.00 -39.97
N ASP A 241 -25.24 -11.94 -39.40
CA ASP A 241 -23.80 -11.75 -39.31
C ASP A 241 -23.26 -12.75 -38.28
N LEU A 242 -22.89 -13.94 -38.76
CA LEU A 242 -22.32 -15.00 -37.93
C LEU A 242 -21.04 -14.52 -37.23
N GLY A 243 -20.34 -13.52 -37.81
CA GLY A 243 -19.16 -12.91 -37.21
C GLY A 243 -19.48 -12.15 -35.92
N ASP A 244 -20.62 -11.47 -35.86
CA ASP A 244 -21.05 -10.74 -34.65
C ASP A 244 -21.49 -11.71 -33.54
N ALA A 245 -22.16 -12.80 -33.90
CA ALA A 245 -22.48 -13.87 -32.95
C ALA A 245 -21.21 -14.60 -32.42
N ILE A 246 -20.21 -14.81 -33.26
CA ILE A 246 -18.92 -15.42 -32.85
C ILE A 246 -18.13 -14.46 -31.95
N ARG A 247 -18.13 -13.16 -32.24
CA ARG A 247 -17.51 -12.14 -31.37
C ARG A 247 -18.23 -12.05 -30.04
N SER A 248 -19.56 -12.01 -30.03
CA SER A 248 -20.34 -11.95 -28.79
C SER A 248 -20.09 -13.17 -27.92
N VAL A 249 -20.02 -14.38 -28.49
CA VAL A 249 -19.68 -15.61 -27.75
C VAL A 249 -18.24 -15.57 -27.22
N SER A 250 -17.28 -15.07 -28.01
CA SER A 250 -15.89 -14.94 -27.58
C SER A 250 -15.72 -13.92 -26.45
N ASP A 251 -16.44 -12.80 -26.51
CA ASP A 251 -16.44 -11.81 -25.44
C ASP A 251 -17.12 -12.37 -24.18
N LEU A 252 -18.23 -13.09 -24.32
CA LEU A 252 -18.87 -13.80 -23.21
C LEU A 252 -17.93 -14.82 -22.55
N MET A 253 -17.18 -15.60 -23.34
CA MET A 253 -16.16 -16.52 -22.81
C MET A 253 -15.05 -15.78 -22.06
N LYS A 254 -14.55 -14.67 -22.60
CA LYS A 254 -13.56 -13.83 -21.89
C LYS A 254 -14.12 -13.30 -20.58
N THR A 255 -15.38 -12.85 -20.57
CA THR A 255 -16.05 -12.40 -19.35
C THR A 255 -16.20 -13.55 -18.35
N ILE A 256 -16.57 -14.75 -18.79
CA ILE A 256 -16.68 -15.93 -17.92
C ILE A 256 -15.32 -16.28 -17.31
N TYR A 257 -14.25 -16.32 -18.11
CA TYR A 257 -12.90 -16.58 -17.59
C TYR A 257 -12.39 -15.49 -16.66
N ALA A 258 -12.70 -14.22 -16.93
CA ALA A 258 -12.39 -13.12 -16.01
C ALA A 258 -13.16 -13.28 -14.70
N MET A 259 -14.46 -13.58 -14.75
CA MET A 259 -15.28 -13.82 -13.57
C MET A 259 -14.82 -15.06 -12.78
N GLU A 260 -14.39 -16.12 -13.46
CA GLU A 260 -13.85 -17.33 -12.83
C GLU A 260 -12.51 -17.04 -12.13
N SER A 261 -11.65 -16.26 -12.78
CA SER A 261 -10.40 -15.76 -12.19
C SER A 261 -10.68 -14.89 -10.96
N ASP A 262 -11.64 -13.97 -11.04
CA ASP A 262 -12.05 -13.11 -9.94
C ASP A 262 -12.64 -13.93 -8.78
N ALA A 263 -13.46 -14.94 -9.09
CA ALA A 263 -14.01 -15.84 -8.09
C ALA A 263 -12.91 -16.65 -7.37
N ASN A 264 -11.89 -17.12 -8.12
CA ASN A 264 -10.74 -17.80 -7.53
C ASN A 264 -9.91 -16.86 -6.65
N ALA A 265 -9.66 -15.63 -7.09
CA ALA A 265 -8.97 -14.62 -6.29
C ALA A 265 -9.76 -14.27 -5.02
N LEU A 266 -11.08 -14.17 -5.09
CA LEU A 266 -11.95 -13.97 -3.94
C LEU A 266 -11.88 -15.17 -2.97
N ALA A 267 -11.92 -16.40 -3.48
CA ALA A 267 -11.81 -17.60 -2.66
C ALA A 267 -10.46 -17.65 -1.91
N GLU A 268 -9.36 -17.30 -2.59
CA GLU A 268 -8.03 -17.20 -1.98
C GLU A 268 -8.01 -16.10 -0.90
N THR A 269 -8.57 -14.92 -1.20
CA THR A 269 -8.64 -13.80 -0.26
C THR A 269 -9.43 -14.17 1.00
N ILE A 270 -10.55 -14.89 0.85
CA ILE A 270 -11.34 -15.40 1.98
C ILE A 270 -10.53 -16.40 2.80
N SER A 271 -9.78 -17.29 2.15
CA SER A 271 -8.90 -18.24 2.83
C SER A 271 -7.84 -17.52 3.67
N ILE A 272 -7.19 -16.51 3.11
CA ILE A 272 -6.21 -15.66 3.81
C ILE A 272 -6.86 -14.96 5.01
N LEU A 273 -8.01 -14.33 4.82
CA LEU A 273 -8.76 -13.66 5.90
C LEU A 273 -9.12 -14.61 7.05
N ASN A 274 -9.55 -15.83 6.74
CA ASN A 274 -9.82 -16.85 7.75
C ASN A 274 -8.56 -17.27 8.51
N ALA A 275 -7.44 -17.45 7.80
CA ALA A 275 -6.15 -17.74 8.44
C ALA A 275 -5.68 -16.59 9.34
N THR A 276 -5.81 -15.34 8.89
CA THR A 276 -5.50 -14.14 9.68
C THR A 276 -6.38 -14.05 10.91
N LYS A 277 -7.69 -14.27 10.78
CA LYS A 277 -8.62 -14.30 11.93
C LYS A 277 -8.20 -15.33 12.96
N GLY A 278 -7.80 -16.53 12.52
CA GLY A 278 -7.28 -17.57 13.40
C GLY A 278 -5.97 -17.17 14.11
N ALA A 279 -5.06 -16.52 13.39
CA ALA A 279 -3.81 -16.03 13.96
C ALA A 279 -4.02 -14.89 14.97
N SER A 280 -4.91 -13.94 14.67
CA SER A 280 -5.29 -12.85 15.59
C SER A 280 -5.96 -13.39 16.85
N GLY A 281 -6.85 -14.39 16.74
CA GLY A 281 -7.43 -15.06 17.90
C GLY A 281 -6.35 -15.64 18.82
N ARG A 282 -5.43 -16.44 18.25
CA ARG A 282 -4.29 -16.99 19.01
C ARG A 282 -3.41 -15.91 19.63
N TYR A 283 -3.17 -14.81 18.93
CA TYR A 283 -2.39 -13.69 19.48
C TYR A 283 -3.09 -13.04 20.67
N ILE A 284 -4.41 -12.82 20.59
CA ILE A 284 -5.20 -12.26 21.68
C ILE A 284 -5.15 -13.19 22.90
N ASP A 285 -5.36 -14.49 22.70
CA ASP A 285 -5.31 -15.48 23.78
C ASP A 285 -3.92 -15.50 24.44
N GLN A 286 -2.86 -15.58 23.64
CA GLN A 286 -1.47 -15.56 24.12
C GLN A 286 -1.14 -14.25 24.85
N TRP A 287 -1.65 -13.12 24.38
CA TRP A 287 -1.47 -11.81 25.01
C TRP A 287 -2.18 -11.72 26.36
N ILE A 288 -3.40 -12.23 26.45
CA ILE A 288 -4.13 -12.33 27.72
C ILE A 288 -3.35 -13.19 28.70
N ASP A 289 -2.91 -14.38 28.27
CA ASP A 289 -2.11 -15.29 29.11
C ASP A 289 -0.82 -14.63 29.59
N TYR A 290 -0.12 -13.90 28.70
CA TYR A 290 1.09 -13.15 29.06
C TYR A 290 0.81 -12.12 30.16
N ASN A 291 -0.24 -11.30 30.01
CA ASN A 291 -0.61 -10.29 31.00
C ASN A 291 -1.02 -10.92 32.34
N VAL A 292 -1.73 -12.04 32.31
CA VAL A 292 -2.10 -12.79 33.52
C VAL A 292 -0.85 -13.33 34.22
N LEU A 293 0.10 -13.88 33.48
CA LEU A 293 1.37 -14.35 34.03
C LEU A 293 2.21 -13.21 34.62
N GLU A 294 2.28 -12.07 33.92
CA GLU A 294 2.99 -10.88 34.40
C GLU A 294 2.36 -10.34 35.70
N TYR A 295 1.03 -10.21 35.74
CA TYR A 295 0.31 -9.82 36.94
C TYR A 295 0.53 -10.82 38.09
N THR A 296 0.51 -12.12 37.80
CA THR A 296 0.73 -13.17 38.80
C THR A 296 2.16 -13.09 39.36
N ALA A 297 3.16 -12.87 38.51
CA ALA A 297 4.54 -12.67 38.91
C ALA A 297 4.71 -11.42 39.78
N ALA A 298 4.12 -10.30 39.37
CA ALA A 298 4.13 -9.05 40.13
C ALA A 298 3.43 -9.21 41.49
N LYS A 299 2.28 -9.90 41.52
CA LYS A 299 1.53 -10.17 42.76
C LYS A 299 2.32 -11.07 43.72
N SER A 300 2.98 -12.10 43.19
CA SER A 300 3.83 -12.99 43.98
C SER A 300 5.01 -12.22 44.60
N ARG A 301 5.70 -11.37 43.81
CA ARG A 301 6.75 -10.48 44.32
C ARG A 301 6.22 -9.55 45.40
N TYR A 302 5.11 -8.86 45.15
CA TYR A 302 4.48 -7.98 46.13
C TYR A 302 4.16 -8.70 47.44
N VAL A 303 3.61 -9.91 47.40
CA VAL A 303 3.29 -10.69 48.61
C VAL A 303 4.56 -11.09 49.36
N ASN A 304 5.62 -11.49 48.65
CA ASN A 304 6.90 -11.84 49.26
C ASN A 304 7.57 -10.61 49.89
N ASP A 305 7.59 -9.48 49.18
CA ASP A 305 8.15 -8.22 49.67
C ASP A 305 7.35 -7.71 50.88
N GLN A 306 6.02 -7.81 50.85
CA GLN A 306 5.17 -7.45 51.98
C GLN A 306 5.46 -8.33 53.21
N ARG A 307 5.65 -9.64 53.03
CA ARG A 307 6.06 -10.54 54.12
C ARG A 307 7.45 -10.18 54.65
N ALA A 308 8.41 -9.92 53.77
CA ALA A 308 9.75 -9.50 54.15
C ALA A 308 9.72 -8.17 54.92
N TYR A 309 8.92 -7.21 54.48
CA TYR A 309 8.71 -5.93 55.16
C TYR A 309 8.10 -6.11 56.55
N LEU A 310 7.01 -6.91 56.67
CA LEU A 310 6.37 -7.17 57.96
C LEU A 310 7.34 -7.85 58.94
N THR A 311 8.07 -8.88 58.51
CA THR A 311 9.07 -9.55 59.36
C THR A 311 10.22 -8.63 59.75
N ALA A 312 10.69 -7.76 58.85
CA ALA A 312 11.69 -6.75 59.17
C ALA A 312 11.16 -5.72 60.18
N LYS A 313 9.90 -5.32 60.05
CA LYS A 313 9.23 -4.39 60.98
C LYS A 313 9.04 -5.00 62.37
N GLU A 314 8.66 -6.27 62.46
CA GLU A 314 8.62 -7.03 63.71
C GLU A 314 10.00 -7.10 64.37
N LYS A 315 11.05 -7.42 63.60
CA LYS A 315 12.44 -7.41 64.10
C LYS A 315 12.85 -6.02 64.59
N GLN A 316 12.51 -4.96 63.85
CA GLN A 316 12.77 -3.59 64.25
C GLN A 316 12.09 -3.25 65.57
N GLN A 317 10.81 -3.62 65.72
CA GLN A 317 10.07 -3.40 66.95
C GLN A 317 10.71 -4.17 68.12
N GLY A 318 11.07 -5.44 67.93
CA GLY A 318 11.76 -6.23 68.95
C GLY A 318 13.13 -5.65 69.34
N ILE A 319 13.90 -5.12 68.38
CA ILE A 319 15.16 -4.41 68.68
C ILE A 319 14.89 -3.13 69.47
N ARG A 320 13.85 -2.36 69.11
CA ARG A 320 13.48 -1.12 69.82
C ARG A 320 13.06 -1.40 71.26
N GLU A 321 12.29 -2.45 71.50
CA GLU A 321 11.91 -2.90 72.84
C GLU A 321 13.14 -3.34 73.66
N ARG A 322 14.07 -4.09 73.04
CA ARG A 322 15.34 -4.47 73.67
C ARG A 322 16.22 -3.27 73.99
N LEU A 323 16.31 -2.29 73.09
CA LEU A 323 17.04 -1.04 73.30
C LEU A 323 16.46 -0.28 74.48
N HIS A 324 15.14 -0.08 74.50
CA HIS A 324 14.45 0.62 75.59
C HIS A 324 14.66 -0.09 76.93
N LYS A 325 14.64 -1.44 76.94
CA LYS A 325 14.97 -2.22 78.14
C LYS A 325 16.42 -2.01 78.59
N ALA A 326 17.37 -2.07 77.66
CA ALA A 326 18.78 -1.86 77.94
C ALA A 326 19.07 -0.42 78.43
N GLU A 327 18.39 0.58 77.87
CA GLU A 327 18.47 1.97 78.33
C GLU A 327 17.98 2.13 79.76
N LYS A 328 16.82 1.54 80.09
CA LYS A 328 16.29 1.53 81.46
C LYS A 328 17.22 0.81 82.44
N ASP A 329 17.79 -0.33 82.02
CA ASP A 329 18.76 -1.06 82.83
C ASP A 329 20.04 -0.24 83.06
N ARG A 330 20.51 0.47 82.02
CA ARG A 330 21.67 1.37 82.10
C ARG A 330 21.40 2.55 83.02
N GLU A 331 20.24 3.18 82.94
CA GLU A 331 19.84 4.27 83.85
C GLU A 331 19.82 3.78 85.30
N GLY A 332 19.18 2.64 85.55
CA GLY A 332 19.17 2.03 86.88
C GLY A 332 20.56 1.65 87.40
N ALA A 333 21.49 1.25 86.51
CA ALA A 333 22.88 1.00 86.87
C ALA A 333 23.67 2.30 87.12
N GLN A 334 23.42 3.35 86.35
CA GLN A 334 24.02 4.67 86.57
C GLN A 334 23.58 5.29 87.89
N GLU A 335 22.31 5.16 88.24
CA GLU A 335 21.78 5.64 89.51
C GLU A 335 22.38 4.88 90.69
N ARG A 336 22.42 3.54 90.61
CA ARG A 336 23.16 2.70 91.58
C ARG A 336 24.64 3.10 91.71
N ARG A 337 25.31 3.42 90.59
CA ARG A 337 26.70 3.88 90.59
C ARG A 337 26.86 5.24 91.27
N LYS A 338 25.92 6.17 91.06
CA LYS A 338 25.91 7.48 91.75
C LYS A 338 25.74 7.30 93.25
N GLN A 339 24.76 6.49 93.68
CA GLN A 339 24.53 6.18 95.10
C GLN A 339 25.76 5.55 95.75
N LEU A 340 26.38 4.55 95.10
CA LEU A 340 27.62 3.94 95.59
C LEU A 340 28.77 4.95 95.66
N ARG A 341 28.87 5.88 94.71
CA ARG A 341 29.88 6.93 94.74
C ARG A 341 29.65 7.91 95.88
N GLU A 342 28.41 8.32 96.14
CA GLU A 342 28.06 9.16 97.29
C GLU A 342 28.36 8.44 98.61
N GLN A 343 28.03 7.16 98.72
CA GLN A 343 28.40 6.33 99.86
C GLN A 343 29.93 6.27 100.02
N LEU A 344 30.67 6.04 98.93
CA LEU A 344 32.13 6.01 98.95
C LEU A 344 32.72 7.35 99.37
N ILE A 345 32.22 8.48 98.86
CA ILE A 345 32.63 9.82 99.29
C ILE A 345 32.33 10.03 100.77
N SER A 346 31.15 9.59 101.25
CA SER A 346 30.81 9.71 102.67
C SER A 346 31.74 8.88 103.56
N MET A 347 32.11 7.67 103.12
CA MET A 347 33.07 6.80 103.82
C MET A 347 34.50 7.35 103.73
N GLU A 348 34.91 7.93 102.60
CA GLU A 348 36.20 8.62 102.44
C GLU A 348 36.27 9.88 103.32
N ALA A 349 35.19 10.64 103.42
CA ALA A 349 35.10 11.79 104.31
C ALA A 349 35.19 11.36 105.78
N GLN A 350 34.50 10.27 106.17
CA GLN A 350 34.65 9.67 107.51
C GLN A 350 36.08 9.17 107.76
N ARG A 351 36.71 8.53 106.77
CA ARG A 351 38.10 8.06 106.83
C ARG A 351 39.08 9.21 106.98
N ARG A 352 38.90 10.31 106.24
CA ARG A 352 39.71 11.52 106.38
C ARG A 352 39.49 12.25 107.71
N GLY A 353 38.38 12.01 108.41
CA GLY A 353 38.19 12.53 109.77
C GLY A 353 39.02 11.80 110.84
N ILE A 354 39.72 10.71 110.49
CA ILE A 354 40.52 9.90 111.41
C ILE A 354 42.01 10.18 111.15
N ASP A 355 42.66 10.88 112.06
CA ASP A 355 44.08 11.30 111.93
C ASP A 355 45.02 10.12 111.64
N ALA A 356 44.83 8.97 112.32
CA ALA A 356 45.65 7.77 112.11
C ALA A 356 45.59 7.20 110.68
N LEU A 357 44.49 7.43 109.95
CA LEU A 357 44.34 6.99 108.56
C LEU A 357 44.91 8.00 107.57
N GLN A 358 44.90 9.30 107.89
CA GLN A 358 45.58 10.32 107.09
C GLN A 358 47.10 10.13 107.11
N ASP A 359 47.67 9.84 108.29
CA ASP A 359 49.10 9.57 108.44
C ASP A 359 49.51 8.35 107.61
N LYS A 360 48.68 7.30 107.62
CA LYS A 360 48.90 6.11 106.80
C LYS A 360 48.87 6.43 105.30
N ASP A 361 47.90 7.23 104.85
CA ASP A 361 47.74 7.58 103.43
C ASP A 361 48.93 8.43 102.94
N SER A 362 49.39 9.38 103.75
CA SER A 362 50.59 10.18 103.43
C SER A 362 51.86 9.33 103.35
N ALA A 363 51.99 8.32 104.22
CA ALA A 363 53.09 7.37 104.19
C ALA A 363 53.02 6.46 102.96
N GLU A 364 51.83 5.98 102.56
CA GLU A 364 51.66 5.16 101.35
C GLU A 364 51.96 5.96 100.07
N GLU A 365 51.57 7.24 99.99
CA GLU A 365 51.94 8.13 98.89
C GLU A 365 53.45 8.40 98.82
N ALA A 366 54.10 8.63 99.97
CA ALA A 366 55.55 8.78 100.07
C ALA A 366 56.29 7.50 99.63
N ILE A 367 55.78 6.32 100.00
CA ILE A 367 56.34 5.02 99.57
C ILE A 367 56.15 4.82 98.06
N ALA A 368 54.97 5.13 97.52
CA ALA A 368 54.68 4.95 96.10
C ALA A 368 55.55 5.86 95.21
N SER A 369 55.68 7.13 95.61
CA SER A 369 56.56 8.10 94.93
C SER A 369 58.04 7.73 95.04
N GLY A 370 58.50 7.30 96.22
CA GLY A 370 59.87 6.81 96.41
C GLY A 370 60.17 5.56 95.57
N LYS A 371 59.25 4.60 95.49
CA LYS A 371 59.38 3.41 94.62
C LYS A 371 59.46 3.79 93.14
N LEU A 372 58.68 4.76 92.68
CA LEU A 372 58.72 5.24 91.30
C LEU A 372 60.09 5.85 90.97
N GLN A 373 60.64 6.68 91.87
CA GLN A 373 61.97 7.29 91.69
C GLN A 373 63.10 6.24 91.68
N LEU A 374 63.05 5.25 92.58
CA LEU A 374 64.00 4.14 92.61
C LEU A 374 63.97 3.33 91.30
N GLN A 375 62.78 3.01 90.79
CA GLN A 375 62.66 2.30 89.51
C GLN A 375 63.24 3.10 88.34
N GLN A 376 63.04 4.42 88.31
CA GLN A 376 63.60 5.27 87.25
C GLN A 376 65.13 5.31 87.28
N LEU A 377 65.76 5.35 88.46
CA LEU A 377 67.22 5.40 88.61
C LEU A 377 67.91 4.03 88.48
N ALA A 378 67.20 2.94 88.76
CA ALA A 378 67.75 1.58 88.66
C ALA A 378 68.04 1.14 87.21
N VAL A 379 67.21 1.56 86.24
CA VAL A 379 67.36 1.20 84.82
C VAL A 379 68.71 1.63 84.23
N PRO A 380 69.11 2.93 84.28
CA PRO A 380 70.39 3.36 83.72
C PRO A 380 71.59 2.73 84.42
N LEU A 381 71.49 2.42 85.72
CA LEU A 381 72.56 1.76 86.46
C LEU A 381 72.79 0.32 85.97
N LEU A 382 71.71 -0.43 85.73
CA LEU A 382 71.77 -1.79 85.19
C LEU A 382 72.33 -1.84 83.76
N GLU A 383 71.98 -0.86 82.92
CA GLU A 383 72.55 -0.73 81.57
C GLU A 383 74.07 -0.49 81.61
N GLN A 384 74.53 0.38 82.51
CA GLN A 384 75.97 0.66 82.70
C GLN A 384 76.72 -0.59 83.20
N GLU A 385 76.14 -1.36 84.12
CA GLU A 385 76.73 -2.62 84.58
C GLU A 385 76.89 -3.63 83.44
N GLN A 386 75.86 -3.79 82.60
CA GLN A 386 75.93 -4.69 81.44
C GLN A 386 77.02 -4.29 80.45
N MET A 387 77.17 -2.99 80.17
CA MET A 387 78.24 -2.47 79.31
C MET A 387 79.63 -2.78 79.89
N LEU A 388 79.82 -2.63 81.20
CA LEU A 388 81.09 -2.93 81.87
C LEU A 388 81.39 -4.44 81.84
N GLN A 389 80.39 -5.31 82.05
CA GLN A 389 80.60 -6.75 81.93
C GLN A 389 80.95 -7.17 80.50
N ALA A 390 80.34 -6.55 79.49
CA ALA A 390 80.66 -6.81 78.09
C ALA A 390 82.09 -6.40 77.73
N SER A 391 82.55 -5.24 78.22
CA SER A 391 83.92 -4.77 77.98
C SER A 391 84.97 -5.66 78.68
N LEU A 392 84.69 -6.16 79.89
CA LEU A 392 85.55 -7.13 80.57
C LEU A 392 85.65 -8.45 79.81
N ARG A 393 84.53 -9.00 79.31
CA ARG A 393 84.55 -10.22 78.49
C ARG A 393 85.30 -10.04 77.18
N ALA A 394 85.12 -8.91 76.50
CA ALA A 394 85.87 -8.57 75.29
C ALA A 394 87.38 -8.50 75.59
N THR A 395 87.75 -7.87 76.71
CA THR A 395 89.15 -7.79 77.18
C THR A 395 89.72 -9.17 77.45
N GLU A 396 88.95 -10.09 78.02
CA GLU A 396 89.35 -11.48 78.28
C GLU A 396 89.59 -12.27 76.98
N LEU A 397 88.73 -12.09 75.97
CA LEU A 397 88.91 -12.68 74.65
C LEU A 397 90.15 -12.12 73.94
N VAL A 398 90.35 -10.80 74.00
CA VAL A 398 91.53 -10.15 73.40
C VAL A 398 92.81 -10.62 74.10
N HIS A 399 92.83 -10.67 75.43
CA HIS A 399 93.98 -11.17 76.19
C HIS A 399 94.24 -12.66 75.92
N GLY A 400 93.19 -13.49 75.85
CA GLY A 400 93.30 -14.91 75.53
C GLY A 400 93.81 -15.16 74.11
N ALA A 401 93.36 -14.38 73.12
CA ALA A 401 93.85 -14.44 71.75
C ALA A 401 95.33 -14.04 71.68
N LEU A 402 95.72 -12.95 72.36
CA LEU A 402 97.11 -12.49 72.44
C LEU A 402 98.05 -13.52 73.09
N GLN A 403 97.56 -14.36 74.02
CA GLN A 403 98.36 -15.43 74.64
C GLN A 403 98.41 -16.73 73.81
N LYS A 404 97.34 -17.07 73.08
CA LYS A 404 97.20 -18.38 72.40
C LYS A 404 97.61 -18.38 70.93
N THR A 405 97.81 -17.21 70.32
CA THR A 405 98.16 -17.10 68.90
C THR A 405 99.35 -16.18 68.71
N SER A 406 100.19 -16.48 67.71
CA SER A 406 101.39 -15.69 67.33
C SER A 406 101.06 -14.31 66.71
N ILE A 407 99.87 -13.76 66.98
CA ILE A 407 99.41 -12.46 66.44
C ILE A 407 100.28 -11.30 66.93
N GLY A 408 100.91 -11.45 68.10
CA GLY A 408 101.89 -10.48 68.61
C GLY A 408 103.18 -10.39 67.77
N LEU A 409 103.44 -11.35 66.87
CA LEU A 409 104.57 -11.31 65.91
C LEU A 409 104.18 -10.67 64.57
N GLU A 410 102.89 -10.65 64.22
CA GLU A 410 102.39 -10.09 62.94
C GLU A 410 101.98 -8.61 63.04
N ILE A 411 101.58 -8.13 64.23
CA ILE A 411 101.24 -6.71 64.47
C ILE A 411 102.07 -6.19 65.66
N PRO A 412 103.20 -5.49 65.42
CA PRO A 412 104.12 -5.05 66.48
C PRO A 412 103.49 -4.11 67.53
N GLY A 413 102.39 -3.42 67.18
CA GLY A 413 101.67 -2.51 68.08
C GLY A 413 100.92 -3.21 69.21
N LEU A 414 100.38 -4.42 68.97
CA LEU A 414 99.55 -5.16 69.93
C LEU A 414 100.37 -6.04 70.89
N GLY A 415 101.65 -6.28 70.58
CA GLY A 415 102.59 -7.05 71.42
C GLY A 415 103.33 -6.22 72.49
N GLN A 416 103.04 -4.93 72.64
CA GLN A 416 103.72 -4.08 73.62
C GLN A 416 103.40 -4.51 75.05
N LYS A 417 104.45 -4.72 75.87
CA LYS A 417 104.34 -5.16 77.27
C LYS A 417 103.36 -4.32 78.11
N LYS A 418 103.30 -3.00 77.86
CA LYS A 418 102.38 -2.08 78.54
C LYS A 418 100.89 -2.38 78.29
N ILE A 419 100.51 -2.82 77.08
CA ILE A 419 99.11 -3.13 76.75
C ILE A 419 98.71 -4.47 77.37
N VAL A 420 99.63 -5.43 77.40
CA VAL A 420 99.42 -6.72 78.06
C VAL A 420 99.29 -6.55 79.58
N ASP A 421 100.09 -5.68 80.20
CA ASP A 421 100.01 -5.38 81.64
C ASP A 421 98.71 -4.63 81.98
N MET A 422 98.28 -3.66 81.16
CA MET A 422 96.98 -3.00 81.34
C MET A 422 95.79 -3.95 81.13
N ALA A 423 95.88 -4.90 80.19
CA ALA A 423 94.87 -5.94 80.01
C ALA A 423 94.78 -6.85 81.25
N LYS A 424 95.92 -7.17 81.89
CA LYS A 424 95.93 -7.91 83.16
C LYS A 424 95.32 -7.11 84.32
N GLU A 425 95.60 -5.82 84.41
CA GLU A 425 94.99 -4.95 85.44
C GLU A 425 93.47 -4.83 85.29
N VAL A 426 92.97 -4.76 84.04
CA VAL A 426 91.52 -4.76 83.77
C VAL A 426 90.90 -6.14 84.02
N LEU A 427 91.61 -7.24 83.76
CA LEU A 427 91.14 -8.58 84.10
C LEU A 427 91.15 -8.84 85.62
N ALA A 428 92.07 -8.25 86.38
CA ALA A 428 92.08 -8.35 87.84
C ALA A 428 90.83 -7.73 88.50
N ILE A 429 90.12 -6.82 87.80
CA ILE A 429 88.82 -6.28 88.24
C ILE A 429 87.75 -7.38 88.34
N LYS A 430 87.84 -8.42 87.49
CA LYS A 430 86.94 -9.59 87.53
C LYS A 430 87.18 -10.46 88.77
N ASP A 431 88.45 -10.60 89.18
CA ASP A 431 88.85 -11.46 90.31
C ASP A 431 88.71 -10.78 91.68
N GLN A 432 88.73 -9.44 91.74
CA GLN A 432 88.53 -8.68 92.97
C GLN A 432 87.04 -8.51 93.37
N GLY A 433 86.12 -9.20 92.68
CA GLY A 433 84.69 -9.11 92.93
C GLY A 433 84.12 -7.81 92.37
N ALA A 434 83.67 -7.87 91.11
CA ALA A 434 82.90 -6.79 90.51
C ALA A 434 81.68 -6.45 91.40
N VAL A 435 81.41 -5.16 91.57
CA VAL A 435 80.30 -4.66 92.42
C VAL A 435 78.97 -5.26 91.96
N ASP A 436 78.30 -6.02 92.84
CA ASP A 436 77.00 -6.65 92.55
C ASP A 436 75.86 -5.66 92.77
N PHE A 437 75.53 -4.90 91.74
CA PHE A 437 74.47 -3.88 91.78
C PHE A 437 73.07 -4.48 91.99
N ARG A 438 72.86 -5.77 91.68
CA ARG A 438 71.59 -6.46 91.94
C ARG A 438 71.36 -6.67 93.44
N LYS A 439 72.42 -6.94 94.19
CA LYS A 439 72.35 -7.07 95.66
C LYS A 439 72.18 -5.72 96.36
N LEU A 440 72.69 -4.64 95.75
CA LEU A 440 72.58 -3.27 96.27
C LEU A 440 71.15 -2.71 96.12
N LEU A 441 70.47 -2.98 95.00
CA LEU A 441 69.10 -2.52 94.72
C LEU A 441 68.00 -3.31 95.47
N GLY A 442 68.32 -4.48 96.03
CA GLY A 442 67.35 -5.40 96.64
C GLY A 442 67.24 -5.37 98.16
N LYS A 443 67.97 -4.49 98.85
CA LYS A 443 67.97 -4.42 100.33
C LYS A 443 67.51 -3.05 100.82
N ASP A 444 66.62 -3.04 101.81
CA ASP A 444 66.31 -1.86 102.60
C ASP A 444 67.50 -1.57 103.53
N TRP A 445 68.27 -0.53 103.21
CA TRP A 445 69.45 -0.14 103.99
C TRP A 445 69.08 0.97 104.97
N ILE A 446 69.34 0.74 106.26
CA ILE A 446 69.18 1.71 107.35
C ILE A 446 70.46 2.57 107.53
N ASP A 447 71.59 2.14 106.97
CA ASP A 447 72.90 2.83 107.01
C ASP A 447 73.53 2.87 105.60
N LEU A 448 73.91 4.07 105.13
CA LEU A 448 74.37 4.38 103.77
C LEU A 448 75.89 4.23 103.58
N SER A 449 76.65 4.15 104.68
CA SER A 449 78.12 4.14 104.67
C SER A 449 78.76 3.05 103.78
N PRO A 450 78.25 1.80 103.72
CA PRO A 450 78.81 0.75 102.85
C PRO A 450 78.58 1.03 101.36
N LEU A 451 77.51 1.73 101.02
CA LEU A 451 77.11 2.00 99.64
C LEU A 451 78.02 3.04 99.01
N GLU A 452 78.42 4.06 99.78
CA GLU A 452 79.39 5.08 99.34
C GLU A 452 80.78 4.51 99.07
N ALA A 453 81.26 3.58 99.91
CA ALA A 453 82.53 2.90 99.70
C ALA A 453 82.53 2.07 98.40
N HIS A 454 81.45 1.32 98.15
CA HIS A 454 81.31 0.53 96.93
C HIS A 454 81.17 1.39 95.65
N LEU A 455 80.59 2.58 95.75
CA LEU A 455 80.46 3.50 94.63
C LEU A 455 81.83 4.09 94.23
N GLY A 456 82.69 4.40 95.20
CA GLY A 456 84.08 4.82 94.96
C GLY A 456 84.91 3.75 94.25
N ASP A 457 84.75 2.48 94.65
CA ASP A 457 85.41 1.36 93.99
C ASP A 457 84.90 1.16 92.55
N ALA A 458 83.58 1.23 92.33
CA ALA A 458 82.98 1.10 91.01
C ALA A 458 83.44 2.19 90.02
N GLN A 459 83.54 3.44 90.47
CA GLN A 459 84.05 4.54 89.64
C GLN A 459 85.52 4.31 89.24
N ASN A 460 86.35 3.85 90.17
CA ASN A 460 87.75 3.53 89.90
C ASN A 460 87.88 2.37 88.90
N GLN A 461 87.03 1.34 89.01
CA GLN A 461 86.98 0.22 88.07
C GLN A 461 86.57 0.69 86.66
N GLN A 462 85.53 1.53 86.54
CA GLN A 462 85.08 2.08 85.27
C GLN A 462 86.17 2.92 84.60
N MET A 463 86.85 3.79 85.35
CA MET A 463 87.96 4.61 84.84
C MET A 463 89.08 3.76 84.23
N ARG A 464 89.48 2.67 84.90
CA ARG A 464 90.53 1.76 84.40
C ARG A 464 90.10 1.05 83.11
N ALA A 465 88.85 0.57 83.04
CA ALA A 465 88.31 -0.05 81.84
C ALA A 465 88.26 0.93 80.65
N SER A 466 87.82 2.18 80.89
CA SER A 466 87.79 3.21 79.85
C SER A 466 89.18 3.61 79.34
N GLN A 467 90.17 3.74 80.23
CA GLN A 467 91.55 4.04 79.84
C GLN A 467 92.17 2.93 78.98
N PHE A 468 91.87 1.67 79.29
CA PHE A 468 92.31 0.53 78.47
C PHE A 468 91.65 0.53 77.09
N GLN A 469 90.33 0.75 77.02
CA GLN A 469 89.59 0.81 75.76
C GLN A 469 90.10 1.93 74.84
N GLN A 470 90.37 3.13 75.38
CA GLN A 470 90.94 4.24 74.61
C GLN A 470 92.31 3.87 74.00
N LYS A 471 93.19 3.23 74.77
CA LYS A 471 94.51 2.82 74.25
C LYS A 471 94.40 1.75 73.17
N LEU A 472 93.50 0.78 73.33
CA LEU A 472 93.26 -0.28 72.35
C LEU A 472 92.66 0.25 71.04
N SER A 473 91.90 1.35 71.09
CA SER A 473 91.41 2.05 69.89
C SER A 473 92.45 2.92 69.18
N SER A 474 93.55 3.25 69.88
CA SER A 474 94.64 4.11 69.35
C SER A 474 95.83 3.32 68.78
N THR A 475 95.80 1.99 68.89
CA THR A 475 96.77 1.02 68.33
C THR A 475 96.18 0.27 67.16
#